data_AF-A0A378N7I5-F1
#
_entry.id   AF-A0A378N7I5-F1
#
_cell.length_a   1.000
_cell.length_b   1.000
_cell.length_c   1.000
_cell.angle_alpha   90.00
_cell.angle_beta   90.00
_cell.angle_gamma   90.00
#
_symmetry.space_group_name_H-M   'P 1'
#
loop_
_entity.id
_entity.type
_entity.pdbx_description
1 polymer ?
#
loop_
_entity_poly.entity_id
_entity_poly.type
_entity_poly.pdbx_seq_one_letter_code
_entity_poly.pdbx_strand_id
1 'polypeptide(L)' 'MQIKPTNMIRYILKDKKEYTYRDKGTYSWEPNKPNVIRLEKASGNLAFQVSEQHVELCDPNGNTVKNSNNYKLGKVR' A
#
# COMPACT_ATOMS: atom_id res chain seq x y z
N MET A 1 19.14 6.02 0.35
CA MET A 1 17.90 5.24 0.44
C MET A 1 17.69 4.86 1.91
N GLN A 2 16.60 5.30 2.54
CA GLN A 2 16.34 5.03 3.96
C GLN A 2 15.20 4.02 4.09
N ILE A 3 15.49 2.84 4.65
CA ILE A 3 14.52 1.74 4.84
C ILE A 3 13.88 1.90 6.22
N LYS A 4 12.54 1.88 6.31
CA LYS A 4 11.81 1.95 7.59
C LYS A 4 10.92 0.72 7.79
N PRO A 5 10.88 0.14 9.01
CA PRO A 5 9.95 -0.95 9.32
C PRO A 5 8.52 -0.42 9.48
N THR A 6 7.51 -1.18 9.03
CA THR A 6 6.09 -0.83 9.23
C THR A 6 5.22 -2.09 9.36
N ASN A 7 4.21 -2.03 10.23
CA ASN A 7 3.19 -3.06 10.35
C ASN A 7 2.05 -2.76 9.35
N MET A 8 1.73 -3.71 8.47
CA MET A 8 0.58 -3.59 7.56
C MET A 8 -0.49 -4.63 7.92
N ILE A 9 -1.75 -4.19 7.97
CA ILE A 9 -2.90 -5.05 8.19
C ILE A 9 -3.65 -5.15 6.85
N ARG A 10 -3.88 -6.37 6.36
CA ARG A 10 -4.73 -6.65 5.19
C ARG A 10 -5.94 -7.48 5.62
N TYR A 11 -7.08 -7.21 5.00
CA TYR A 11 -8.30 -8.01 5.16
C TYR A 11 -8.50 -8.84 3.89
N ILE A 12 -8.67 -10.16 4.05
CA ILE A 12 -8.98 -11.07 2.94
C ILE A 12 -10.36 -11.68 3.19
N LEU A 13 -11.25 -11.53 2.21
CA LEU A 13 -12.52 -12.25 2.16
C LEU A 13 -12.27 -13.62 1.52
N LYS A 14 -12.28 -14.68 2.33
CA LYS A 14 -12.27 -16.06 1.83
C LYS A 14 -13.45 -16.81 2.45
N ASP A 15 -14.26 -17.48 1.63
CA ASP A 15 -15.39 -18.29 2.08
C ASP A 15 -16.40 -17.55 3.00
N LYS A 16 -16.69 -16.27 2.68
CA LYS A 16 -17.57 -15.38 3.47
C LYS A 16 -17.13 -15.17 4.93
N LYS A 17 -15.87 -15.48 5.26
CA LYS A 17 -15.26 -15.19 6.56
C LYS A 17 -14.14 -14.16 6.37
N GLU A 18 -14.13 -13.17 7.24
CA GLU A 18 -13.03 -12.21 7.30
C GLU A 18 -11.86 -12.84 8.05
N TYR A 19 -10.73 -12.98 7.36
CA TYR A 19 -9.48 -13.38 7.99
C TYR A 19 -8.60 -12.15 8.13
N THR A 20 -8.21 -11.85 9.37
CA THR A 20 -7.20 -10.83 9.64
C THR A 20 -5.84 -11.37 9.20
N TYR A 21 -5.24 -10.74 8.20
CA TYR A 21 -3.88 -11.05 7.77
C TYR A 21 -2.96 -9.90 8.17
N ARG A 22 -1.94 -10.20 8.97
CA ARG A 22 -0.89 -9.23 9.34
C ARG A 22 0.38 -9.60 8.63
N ASP A 23 0.95 -8.63 7.94
CA ASP A 23 2.21 -8.77 7.23
C ASP A 23 3.22 -7.72 7.73
N LYS A 24 4.49 -8.10 7.75
CA LYS A 24 5.60 -7.22 8.10
C LYS A 24 6.57 -7.21 6.93
N GLY A 25 6.88 -6.01 6.47
CA GLY A 25 7.79 -5.83 5.34
C GLY A 25 8.55 -4.53 5.44
N THR A 26 9.39 -4.34 4.43
CA THR A 26 10.09 -3.09 4.17
C THR A 26 9.45 -2.38 2.99
N TYR A 27 9.62 -1.06 2.98
CA TYR A 27 9.24 -0.23 1.85
C TYR A 27 10.38 0.73 1.50
N SER A 28 10.38 1.19 0.25
CA SER A 28 11.27 2.21 -0.27
C SER A 28 10.45 3.35 -0.90
N TRP A 29 10.96 4.57 -0.83
CA TRP A 29 10.37 5.72 -1.52
C TRP A 29 10.80 5.71 -2.97
N GLU A 30 9.85 6.00 -3.87
CA GLU A 30 10.15 6.14 -5.29
C GLU A 30 11.03 7.36 -5.54
N PRO A 31 12.20 7.22 -6.19
CA PRO A 31 13.13 8.32 -6.40
C PRO A 31 12.52 9.49 -7.18
N ASN A 32 11.63 9.19 -8.14
CA ASN A 32 11.06 10.18 -9.06
C ASN A 32 9.62 10.60 -8.69
N LYS A 33 9.05 10.03 -7.61
CA LYS A 33 7.70 10.30 -7.16
C LYS A 33 7.69 10.41 -5.64
N PRO A 34 7.90 11.61 -5.08
CA PRO A 34 8.22 11.78 -3.66
C PRO A 34 7.09 11.38 -2.71
N ASN A 35 5.88 11.21 -3.23
CA ASN A 35 4.70 10.78 -2.51
C ASN A 35 4.34 9.31 -2.78
N VAL A 36 5.22 8.51 -3.39
CA VAL A 36 4.96 7.09 -3.67
C VAL A 36 5.95 6.21 -2.92
N ILE A 37 5.43 5.18 -2.26
CA ILE A 37 6.22 4.10 -1.67
C ILE A 37 6.01 2.80 -2.45
N ARG A 38 7.02 1.92 -2.46
CA ARG A 38 6.91 0.55 -2.94
C ARG A 38 7.18 -0.44 -1.84
N LEU A 39 6.37 -1.49 -1.77
CA LEU A 39 6.61 -2.64 -0.91
C LEU A 39 7.61 -3.58 -1.59
N GLU A 40 8.62 -4.02 -0.84
CA GLU A 40 9.72 -4.85 -1.38
C GLU A 40 9.31 -6.29 -1.74
N LYS A 41 10.18 -6.96 -2.50
CA LYS A 41 9.98 -8.16 -3.36
C LYS A 41 8.98 -9.25 -2.95
N ALA A 42 8.76 -9.52 -1.67
CA ALA A 42 7.75 -10.50 -1.25
C ALA A 42 6.31 -10.03 -1.49
N SER A 43 6.11 -8.72 -1.70
CA SER A 43 4.80 -8.09 -1.81
C SER A 43 4.30 -7.88 -3.25
N GLY A 44 4.98 -8.40 -4.27
CA GLY A 44 4.51 -8.29 -5.66
C GLY A 44 4.56 -6.87 -6.25
N ASN A 45 5.56 -6.06 -5.87
CA ASN A 45 5.78 -4.69 -6.38
C ASN A 45 4.60 -3.73 -6.17
N LEU A 46 3.81 -3.94 -5.12
CA LEU A 46 2.73 -3.01 -4.77
C LEU A 46 3.29 -1.61 -4.49
N ALA A 47 2.66 -0.61 -5.11
CA ALA A 47 2.99 0.78 -4.93
C ALA A 47 1.80 1.53 -4.30
N PHE A 48 2.08 2.50 -3.44
CA PHE A 48 1.07 3.31 -2.79
C PHE A 48 1.43 4.78 -2.85
N GLN A 49 0.49 5.62 -3.26
CA GLN A 49 0.60 7.06 -3.11
C GLN A 49 0.18 7.45 -1.69
N VAL A 50 1.06 8.16 -0.99
CA VAL A 50 0.90 8.55 0.41
C VAL A 50 0.43 10.00 0.49
N SER A 51 -0.59 10.23 1.30
CA SER A 51 -1.02 11.55 1.75
C SER A 51 -1.12 11.59 3.27
N GLU A 52 -1.44 12.75 3.83
CA GLU A 52 -1.62 12.91 5.28
C GLU A 52 -2.75 12.04 5.86
N GLN A 53 -3.84 11.90 5.10
CA GLN A 53 -5.10 11.31 5.58
C GLN A 53 -5.34 9.88 5.07
N HIS A 54 -4.67 9.48 3.99
CA HIS A 54 -4.84 8.16 3.39
C HIS A 54 -3.63 7.73 2.58
N VAL A 55 -3.55 6.44 2.29
CA VAL A 55 -2.72 5.89 1.21
C VAL A 55 -3.63 5.33 0.11
N GLU A 56 -3.23 5.44 -1.15
CA GLU A 56 -3.98 4.96 -2.30
C GLU A 56 -3.15 3.97 -3.11
N LEU A 57 -3.74 2.83 -3.50
CA LEU A 57 -3.04 1.84 -4.32
C LEU A 57 -2.74 2.41 -5.72
N CYS A 58 -1.51 2.21 -6.18
CA CYS A 58 -1.05 2.59 -7.50
C CYS A 58 -0.95 1.40 -8.46
N ASP A 59 -0.95 1.72 -9.75
CA ASP A 59 -0.50 0.82 -10.82
C ASP A 59 1.00 0.48 -10.68
N PRO A 60 1.54 -0.46 -11.47
CA PRO A 60 2.96 -0.81 -11.44
C PRO A 60 3.90 0.38 -11.71
N ASN A 61 3.43 1.39 -12.43
CA ASN A 61 4.17 2.61 -12.75
C ASN A 61 4.10 3.66 -11.62
N GLY A 62 3.40 3.37 -10.52
CA GLY A 62 3.24 4.29 -9.40
C GLY A 62 2.26 5.44 -9.69
N ASN A 63 1.27 5.24 -10.56
CA ASN A 63 0.17 6.18 -10.77
C ASN A 63 -1.10 5.65 -10.09
N THR A 64 -1.95 6.54 -9.57
CA THR A 64 -3.26 6.14 -9.06
C THR A 64 -4.16 5.65 -10.19
N VAL A 65 -4.99 4.66 -9.87
CA VAL A 65 -5.94 4.09 -10.82
C VAL A 65 -7.12 5.03 -10.96
N LYS A 66 -7.32 5.58 -12.16
CA LYS A 66 -8.43 6.49 -12.46
C LYS A 66 -9.67 5.70 -12.89
N ASN A 67 -10.42 5.17 -11.92
CA ASN A 67 -11.73 4.56 -12.17
C ASN A 67 -12.70 4.84 -11.01
N SER A 68 -13.91 4.26 -11.05
CA SER A 68 -14.94 4.45 -10.03
C SER A 68 -14.72 3.65 -8.74
N ASN A 69 -13.70 2.79 -8.68
CA ASN A 69 -13.43 1.95 -7.53
C ASN A 69 -12.61 2.72 -6.49
N ASN A 70 -12.87 2.45 -5.22
CA ASN A 70 -12.14 3.07 -4.12
C ASN A 70 -10.97 2.18 -3.68
N TYR A 71 -9.74 2.65 -3.92
CA TYR A 71 -8.51 1.97 -3.48
C TYR A 71 -7.78 2.70 -2.34
N LYS A 72 -8.49 3.57 -1.62
CA LYS A 72 -7.92 4.36 -0.52
C LYS A 72 -8.06 3.62 0.80
N LEU A 73 -6.94 3.56 1.53
CA LEU A 73 -6.90 3.14 2.93
C LEU A 73 -6.77 4.40 3.79
N GLY A 74 -7.85 4.73 4.49
CA GLY A 74 -7.88 5.88 5.40
C GLY A 74 -7.03 5.63 6.64
N LYS A 75 -6.43 6.70 7.15
CA LYS A 75 -5.75 6.69 8.45
C LYS A 75 -6.76 6.38 9.54
N VAL A 76 -6.49 5.34 10.32
CA VAL A 76 -7.26 5.03 11.54
C VAL A 76 -6.84 6.03 12.62
N ARG A 77 -7.83 6.60 13.33
CA ARG A 77 -7.60 7.53 14.44
C ARG A 77 -7.01 6.83 15.65
#